data_AF-A0A8J3Q8V0-F1
#
_entry.id   AF-A0A8J3Q8V0-F1
#
_cell.length_a   1.000
_cell.length_b   1.000
_cell.length_c   1.000
_cell.angle_alpha   90.00
_cell.angle_beta   90.00
_cell.angle_gamma   90.00
#
_symmetry.space_group_name_H-M   'P 1'
#
loop_
_entity.id
_entity.type
_entity.pdbx_description
1 polymer ?
#
loop_
_entity_poly.entity_id
_entity_poly.type
_entity_poly.pdbx_seq_one_letter_code
_entity_poly.pdbx_strand_id
1 'polypeptide(L)'
;MLPTDALLRHRNGSRLTSRRYDHLWHRLGLTLPWVAAHGISTHWLRHTTLTWVERHFGYGVARAYAGHTDSTGPATTTYIKADLQAVATALAAMTGQPHPLATPSSEPHPRDERSASAAKQPRMRKPAVPSRFR
;
A
#
# COMPACT_ATOMS: atom_id res chain seq x y z
N MET A 1 -26.98 10.88 -15.34
CA MET A 1 -26.10 9.69 -15.30
C MET A 1 -26.56 8.85 -14.13
N LEU A 2 -26.84 7.57 -14.35
CA LEU A 2 -27.11 6.65 -13.24
C LEU A 2 -25.78 6.28 -12.55
N PRO A 3 -25.78 5.88 -11.27
CA PRO A 3 -24.55 5.50 -10.58
C PRO A 3 -23.74 4.39 -11.29
N THR A 4 -24.40 3.56 -12.09
CA THR A 4 -23.81 2.44 -12.85
C THR A 4 -23.31 2.83 -14.24
N ASP A 5 -23.51 4.08 -14.65
CA ASP A 5 -23.03 4.57 -15.92
C ASP A 5 -21.50 4.68 -15.90
N ALA A 6 -20.84 4.21 -16.97
CA ALA A 6 -19.41 4.47 -17.15
C ALA A 6 -19.15 5.97 -17.16
N LEU A 7 -18.31 6.49 -16.27
CA LEU A 7 -18.01 7.92 -16.25
C LEU A 7 -17.24 8.35 -17.50
N LEU A 8 -16.28 7.52 -17.93
CA LEU A 8 -15.40 7.79 -19.06
C LEU A 8 -15.99 7.21 -20.34
N ARG A 9 -16.39 8.10 -21.26
CA ARG A 9 -17.13 7.75 -22.48
C ARG A 9 -16.62 8.51 -23.69
N HIS A 10 -16.86 7.93 -24.86
CA HIS A 10 -16.78 8.63 -26.12
C HIS A 10 -17.94 9.62 -26.27
N ARG A 11 -17.80 10.58 -27.19
CA ARG A 11 -18.85 11.57 -27.51
C ARG A 11 -20.20 10.95 -27.91
N ASN A 12 -20.18 9.73 -28.44
CA ASN A 12 -21.36 8.97 -28.83
C ASN A 12 -21.95 8.14 -27.67
N GLY A 13 -21.48 8.36 -26.43
CA GLY A 13 -22.00 7.70 -25.23
C GLY A 13 -21.44 6.30 -24.95
N SER A 14 -20.64 5.73 -25.86
CA SER A 14 -20.03 4.40 -25.63
C SER A 14 -18.93 4.46 -24.56
N ARG A 15 -18.76 3.37 -23.82
CA ARG A 15 -17.74 3.26 -22.76
C ARG A 15 -16.33 3.33 -23.36
N LEU A 16 -15.40 3.99 -22.67
CA LEU A 16 -13.98 3.94 -23.06
C LEU A 16 -13.40 2.54 -22.84
N THR A 17 -12.54 2.11 -23.75
CA THR A 17 -11.84 0.82 -23.68
C THR A 17 -10.35 0.99 -23.36
N SER A 18 -9.67 -0.08 -22.92
CA SER A 18 -8.22 -0.05 -22.66
C SER A 18 -7.41 0.47 -23.85
N ARG A 19 -7.76 0.04 -25.07
CA ARG A 19 -7.10 0.51 -26.31
C ARG A 19 -7.14 2.02 -26.49
N ARG A 20 -8.18 2.69 -25.99
CA ARG A 20 -8.25 4.16 -26.06
C ARG A 20 -7.16 4.79 -25.19
N TYR A 21 -6.89 4.25 -24.01
CA TYR A 21 -5.79 4.73 -23.17
C TYR A 21 -4.43 4.45 -23.80
N ASP A 22 -4.21 3.26 -24.34
CA ASP A 22 -2.95 2.92 -25.02
C ASP A 22 -2.65 3.91 -26.16
N HIS A 23 -3.67 4.24 -26.95
CA HIS A 23 -3.54 5.23 -28.02
C HIS A 23 -3.27 6.64 -27.48
N LEU A 24 -3.88 7.05 -26.35
CA LEU A 24 -3.57 8.34 -25.74
C LEU A 24 -2.09 8.43 -25.33
N TRP A 25 -1.55 7.40 -24.68
CA TRP A 25 -0.13 7.34 -24.32
C TRP A 25 0.79 7.33 -25.53
N HIS A 26 0.43 6.58 -26.57
CA HIS A 26 1.17 6.60 -27.83
C HIS A 26 1.24 8.01 -28.43
N ARG A 27 0.10 8.71 -28.51
CA ARG A 27 0.05 10.09 -29.02
C ARG A 27 0.87 11.06 -28.19
N LEU A 28 0.85 10.93 -26.87
CA LEU A 28 1.69 11.72 -25.97
C LEU A 28 3.18 11.44 -26.19
N GLY A 29 3.55 10.18 -26.44
CA GLY A 29 4.93 9.79 -26.76
C GLY A 29 5.46 10.41 -28.06
N LEU A 30 4.58 10.73 -29.02
CA LEU A 30 4.97 11.42 -30.25
C LEU A 30 5.33 12.90 -30.02
N THR A 31 4.71 13.56 -29.04
CA THR A 31 4.94 14.98 -28.74
C THR A 31 5.92 15.20 -27.58
N LEU A 32 6.05 14.22 -26.69
CA LEU A 32 6.88 14.27 -25.48
C LEU A 32 7.83 13.07 -25.49
N PRO A 33 9.06 13.20 -26.03
CA PRO A 33 9.98 12.07 -26.18
C PRO A 33 10.28 11.32 -24.88
N TRP A 34 10.28 12.01 -23.73
CA TRP A 34 10.47 11.38 -22.43
C TRP A 34 9.35 10.41 -22.05
N VAL A 35 8.11 10.65 -22.49
CA VAL A 35 6.97 9.75 -22.26
C VAL A 35 7.24 8.40 -22.93
N ALA A 36 7.72 8.44 -24.18
CA ALA A 36 8.11 7.25 -24.92
C ALA A 36 9.35 6.58 -24.29
N ALA A 37 10.38 7.37 -23.95
CA ALA A 37 11.62 6.85 -23.37
C ALA A 37 11.39 6.13 -22.02
N HIS A 38 10.45 6.61 -21.21
CA HIS A 38 10.12 6.00 -19.91
C HIS A 38 9.00 4.95 -19.98
N GLY A 39 8.41 4.71 -21.16
CA GLY A 39 7.33 3.72 -21.31
C GLY A 39 6.08 4.04 -20.48
N ILE A 40 5.74 5.33 -20.36
CA ILE A 40 4.60 5.77 -19.54
C ILE A 40 3.30 5.20 -20.10
N SER A 41 2.50 4.62 -19.20
CA SER A 41 1.20 4.01 -19.50
C SER A 41 0.26 4.11 -18.29
N THR A 42 -1.00 3.73 -18.46
CA THR A 42 -1.96 3.65 -17.33
C THR A 42 -1.48 2.67 -16.26
N HIS A 43 -0.86 1.56 -16.67
CA HIS A 43 -0.28 0.58 -15.75
C HIS A 43 0.92 1.18 -15.00
N TRP A 44 1.79 1.91 -15.69
CA TRP A 44 2.90 2.64 -15.08
C TRP A 44 2.42 3.66 -14.04
N LEU A 45 1.37 4.42 -14.34
CA LEU A 45 0.76 5.35 -13.38
C LEU A 45 0.18 4.64 -12.16
N ARG A 46 -0.50 3.50 -12.36
CA ARG A 46 -1.00 2.69 -11.24
C ARG A 46 0.17 2.26 -10.34
N HIS A 47 1.24 1.73 -10.90
CA HIS A 47 2.38 1.26 -10.11
C HIS A 47 3.07 2.39 -9.36
N THR A 48 3.35 3.51 -10.01
CA THR A 48 3.99 4.66 -9.36
C THR A 48 3.13 5.24 -8.23
N THR A 49 1.82 5.32 -8.43
CA THR A 49 0.85 5.69 -7.39
C THR A 49 0.94 4.73 -6.20
N LEU A 50 0.86 3.42 -6.45
CA LEU A 50 0.89 2.41 -5.38
C LEU A 50 2.24 2.37 -4.64
N THR A 51 3.35 2.50 -5.36
CA THR A 51 4.69 2.58 -4.75
C THR A 51 4.81 3.82 -3.86
N TRP A 52 4.25 4.96 -4.27
CA TRP A 52 4.23 6.13 -3.42
C TRP A 52 3.41 5.87 -2.16
N VAL A 53 2.18 5.33 -2.28
CA VAL A 53 1.34 5.03 -1.10
C VAL A 53 2.03 4.06 -0.15
N GLU A 54 2.65 3.00 -0.68
CA GLU A 54 3.36 2.00 0.12
C GLU A 54 4.50 2.61 0.94
N ARG A 55 5.29 3.50 0.33
CA ARG A 55 6.42 4.15 1.00
C ARG A 55 6.00 5.11 2.12
N HIS A 56 4.82 5.70 2.04
CA HIS A 56 4.37 6.73 2.99
C HIS A 56 3.37 6.20 4.02
N PHE A 57 2.57 5.19 3.67
CA PHE A 57 1.47 4.67 4.48
C PHE A 57 1.54 3.15 4.71
N GLY A 58 2.55 2.48 4.17
CA GLY A 58 2.78 1.05 4.33
C GLY A 58 2.01 0.16 3.35
N TYR A 59 2.44 -1.10 3.29
CA TYR A 59 1.92 -2.10 2.34
C TYR A 59 0.41 -2.35 2.46
N GLY A 60 -0.11 -2.36 3.70
CA GLY A 60 -1.54 -2.56 3.97
C GLY A 60 -2.43 -1.53 3.27
N VAL A 61 -2.07 -0.26 3.43
CA VAL A 61 -2.80 0.85 2.83
C VAL A 61 -2.65 0.81 1.32
N ALA A 62 -1.46 0.55 0.79
CA ALA A 62 -1.25 0.41 -0.66
C ALA A 62 -2.10 -0.72 -1.28
N ARG A 63 -2.21 -1.86 -0.60
CA ARG A 63 -3.04 -2.99 -1.04
C ARG A 63 -4.54 -2.64 -1.06
N ALA A 64 -5.04 -2.00 0.00
CA ALA A 64 -6.42 -1.56 0.06
C ALA A 64 -6.70 -0.44 -0.98
N TYR A 65 -5.77 0.50 -1.13
CA TYR A 65 -5.82 1.57 -2.14
C TYR A 65 -5.88 1.02 -3.57
N ALA A 66 -5.23 -0.11 -3.82
CA ALA A 66 -5.29 -0.83 -5.10
C ALA A 66 -6.65 -1.49 -5.39
N GLY A 67 -7.58 -1.49 -4.43
CA GLY A 67 -8.88 -2.16 -4.49
C GLY A 67 -8.84 -3.63 -4.06
N HIS A 68 -7.78 -4.09 -3.40
CA HIS A 68 -7.66 -5.46 -2.92
C HIS A 68 -8.11 -5.58 -1.46
N THR A 69 -9.42 -5.43 -1.21
CA THR A 69 -10.02 -5.46 0.14
C THR A 69 -10.40 -6.87 0.61
N ASP A 70 -10.74 -7.79 -0.30
CA ASP A 70 -11.45 -9.04 0.05
C ASP A 70 -10.79 -10.35 -0.39
N SER A 71 -9.48 -10.39 -0.66
CA SER A 71 -8.81 -11.65 -1.00
C SER A 71 -7.83 -12.12 0.07
N THR A 72 -7.99 -13.39 0.46
CA THR A 72 -7.01 -14.22 1.17
C THR A 72 -5.62 -13.97 0.57
N GLY A 73 -4.84 -13.10 1.20
CA GLY A 73 -3.43 -12.94 0.86
C GLY A 73 -2.64 -14.16 1.35
N PRO A 74 -1.33 -14.25 1.04
CA PRO A 74 -0.44 -15.17 1.74
C PRO A 74 -0.71 -15.09 3.25
N ALA A 75 -0.63 -16.21 3.99
CA ALA A 75 -1.03 -16.31 5.40
C ALA A 75 -0.46 -15.20 6.32
N THR A 76 0.67 -14.60 5.92
CA THR A 76 1.32 -13.44 6.54
C THR A 76 0.60 -12.10 6.37
N THR A 77 -0.41 -11.99 5.51
CA THR A 77 -1.16 -10.75 5.22
C THR A 77 -2.44 -10.62 6.06
N THR A 78 -2.74 -11.61 6.90
CA THR A 78 -3.96 -11.71 7.71
C THR A 78 -4.08 -10.57 8.74
N TYR A 79 -2.96 -9.97 9.15
CA TYR A 79 -2.92 -8.93 10.19
C TYR A 79 -2.90 -7.50 9.64
N ILE A 80 -2.86 -7.30 8.33
CA ILE A 80 -2.72 -5.98 7.72
C ILE A 80 -4.01 -5.64 6.95
N LYS A 81 -5.06 -5.29 7.68
CA LYS A 81 -6.26 -4.66 7.11
C LYS A 81 -6.12 -3.15 7.30
N ALA A 82 -5.89 -2.43 6.21
CA ALA A 82 -6.02 -0.98 6.24
C ALA A 82 -7.51 -0.62 6.27
N ASP A 83 -7.89 0.24 7.20
CA ASP A 83 -9.23 0.81 7.29
C ASP A 83 -9.48 1.81 6.14
N LEU A 84 -10.75 1.99 5.75
CA LEU A 84 -11.18 2.94 4.71
C LEU A 84 -10.67 4.36 4.99
N GLN A 85 -10.62 4.75 6.26
CA GLN A 85 -10.06 6.03 6.72
C GLN A 85 -8.57 6.17 6.35
N ALA A 86 -7.77 5.12 6.47
CA ALA A 86 -6.35 5.15 6.11
C ALA A 86 -6.15 5.34 4.60
N VAL A 87 -7.00 4.72 3.77
CA VAL A 87 -7.02 4.93 2.31
C VAL A 87 -7.40 6.38 1.98
N ALA A 88 -8.42 6.92 2.64
CA ALA A 88 -8.86 8.30 2.48
C ALA A 88 -7.77 9.31 2.87
N THR A 89 -7.04 9.07 3.97
CA THR A 89 -5.91 9.89 4.39
C THR A 89 -4.76 9.83 3.39
N ALA A 90 -4.44 8.65 2.85
CA ALA A 90 -3.42 8.52 1.80
C ALA A 90 -3.81 9.28 0.52
N LEU A 91 -5.08 9.20 0.11
CA LEU A 91 -5.60 9.95 -1.04
C LEU A 91 -5.54 11.46 -0.81
N ALA A 92 -5.92 11.93 0.37
CA ALA A 92 -5.86 13.34 0.74
C ALA A 92 -4.42 13.86 0.72
N ALA A 93 -3.48 13.10 1.27
CA ALA A 93 -2.06 13.45 1.28
C ALA A 93 -1.44 13.49 -0.13
N MET A 94 -1.78 12.52 -1.00
CA MET A 94 -1.26 12.47 -2.37
C MET A 94 -1.78 13.62 -3.24
N THR A 95 -3.06 13.98 -3.08
CA THR A 95 -3.72 14.99 -3.92
C THR A 95 -3.62 16.40 -3.37
N GLY A 96 -3.26 16.56 -2.09
CA GLY A 96 -3.32 17.82 -1.36
C GLY A 96 -4.75 18.34 -1.16
N GLN A 97 -5.77 17.52 -1.43
CA GLN A 97 -7.18 17.89 -1.29
C GLN A 97 -7.76 17.26 -0.02
N PRO A 98 -8.54 18.00 0.78
CA PRO A 98 -9.18 17.45 1.96
C PRO A 98 -10.18 16.35 1.56
N HIS A 99 -10.18 15.25 2.31
CA HIS A 99 -11.12 14.14 2.09
C HIS A 99 -12.05 14.00 3.31
N PRO A 100 -13.38 13.88 3.14
CA PRO A 100 -14.34 13.85 4.25
C PRO A 100 -14.16 12.65 5.19
N LEU A 101 -13.61 11.55 4.66
CA LEU A 101 -13.26 10.34 5.42
C LEU A 101 -11.78 10.28 5.80
N ALA A 102 -11.00 11.35 5.61
CA ALA A 102 -9.64 11.38 6.13
C ALA A 102 -9.70 11.81 7.60
N THR A 103 -9.13 11.01 8.47
CA THR A 103 -8.91 11.41 9.86
C THR A 103 -7.60 12.20 9.90
N PRO A 104 -7.58 13.42 10.51
CA PRO A 104 -6.31 14.05 10.84
C PRO A 104 -5.60 13.08 11.77
N SER A 105 -4.40 12.64 11.39
CA SER A 105 -3.62 11.68 12.15
C SER A 105 -3.61 12.08 13.63
N SER A 106 -4.31 11.32 14.47
CA SER A 106 -3.99 11.28 15.89
C SER A 106 -2.52 10.91 16.00
N GLU A 107 -1.80 11.59 16.88
CA GLU A 107 -0.38 11.47 17.22
C GLU A 107 0.30 10.12 16.93
N PRO A 108 1.63 10.13 16.68
CA PRO A 108 2.40 8.92 16.44
C PRO A 108 2.12 7.87 17.51
N HIS A 109 1.62 6.72 17.06
CA HIS A 109 1.54 5.51 17.86
C HIS A 109 2.89 5.31 18.57
N PRO A 110 2.94 5.32 19.91
CA PRO A 110 4.18 5.15 20.63
C PRO A 110 4.78 3.82 20.17
N ARG A 111 6.02 3.88 19.67
CA ARG A 111 6.76 2.67 19.28
C ARG A 111 6.65 1.71 20.44
N ASP A 112 6.13 0.51 20.20
CA ASP A 112 6.05 -0.54 21.20
C ASP A 112 7.42 -0.73 21.88
N GLU A 113 7.59 -0.16 23.08
CA GLU A 113 8.74 -0.38 23.96
C GLU A 113 8.70 -1.78 24.60
N ARG A 114 8.28 -2.80 23.85
CA ARG A 114 8.25 -4.20 24.29
C ARG A 114 9.04 -5.10 23.35
N SER A 115 10.29 -4.72 23.10
CA SER A 115 11.32 -5.65 22.62
C SER A 115 12.63 -5.57 23.40
N ALA A 116 12.68 -4.79 24.49
CA ALA A 116 13.84 -4.74 25.39
C ALA A 116 13.54 -5.42 26.74
N SER A 117 13.16 -6.70 26.72
CA SER A 117 13.23 -7.54 27.93
C SER A 117 13.35 -9.02 27.59
N ALA A 118 14.47 -9.41 26.98
CA ALA A 118 14.89 -10.81 26.89
C ALA A 118 16.42 -10.92 26.79
N ALA A 119 17.14 -10.36 27.76
CA ALA A 119 18.58 -10.62 27.90
C ALA A 119 18.98 -10.65 29.38
N LYS A 120 18.48 -11.65 30.13
CA LYS A 120 19.18 -12.17 31.30
C LYS A 120 18.77 -13.62 31.55
N GLN A 121 19.45 -14.55 30.88
CA GLN A 121 19.48 -15.95 31.32
C GLN A 121 20.34 -16.02 32.60
N PRO A 122 19.82 -16.50 33.74
CA PRO A 122 20.69 -16.84 34.86
C PRO A 122 21.45 -18.14 34.53
N ARG A 123 22.79 -18.08 34.62
CA ARG A 123 23.68 -19.24 34.52
C ARG A 123 23.26 -20.30 35.54
N MET A 124 22.77 -21.45 35.06
CA MET A 124 22.68 -22.64 35.89
C MET A 124 24.09 -23.10 36.29
N ARG A 125 24.34 -23.09 37.61
CA ARG A 125 25.51 -23.72 38.22
C ARG A 125 25.36 -25.23 38.09
N LYS A 126 26.38 -25.89 37.53
CA LYS A 126 26.52 -27.36 37.57
C LYS A 126 26.55 -27.83 39.04
N PRO A 127 25.79 -28.86 39.43
CA PRO A 127 26.02 -29.49 40.72
C PRO A 127 27.32 -30.30 40.69
N ALA A 128 28.14 -30.12 41.73
CA ALA A 128 29.33 -30.90 41.99
C ALA A 128 28.94 -32.35 42.34
N VAL A 129 29.59 -33.31 41.70
CA VAL A 129 29.50 -34.74 42.04
C VAL A 129 30.43 -35.00 43.22
N PRO A 130 29.96 -35.49 44.39
CA PRO A 130 30.86 -35.94 45.44
C PRO A 130 31.38 -37.35 45.12
N SER A 131 32.69 -37.46 44.91
CA SER A 131 33.44 -38.72 44.90
C SER A 131 33.49 -39.30 46.32
N ARG A 132 32.94 -40.51 46.54
CA ARG A 132 33.34 -41.42 47.63
C ARG A 132 33.04 -42.89 47.28
N PHE A 133 33.93 -43.74 47.83
CA PHE A 133 34.04 -45.21 47.85
C PHE A 133 34.77 -45.82 46.64
N ARG A 134 36.07 -46.11 46.75
CA ARG A 134 36.85 -47.11 47.53
C ARG A 134 37.02 -48.39 46.72
#